data_AF-A0A7C4CN85-F1
#
_entry.id   AF-A0A7C4CN85-F1
#
_cell.length_a   1.000
_cell.length_b   1.000
_cell.length_c   1.000
_cell.angle_alpha   90.00
_cell.angle_beta   90.00
_cell.angle_gamma   90.00
#
_symmetry.space_group_name_H-M   'P 1'
#
loop_
_entity.id
_entity.type
_entity.pdbx_description
1 polymer ?
#
loop_
_entity_poly.entity_id
_entity_poly.type
_entity_poly.pdbx_seq_one_letter_code
_entity_poly.pdbx_strand_id
1 'polypeptide(L)'
;MPTPYDVPAQEFIRKLADYIKENIDEVKPPPWASIVKTGAHVQRPPENPNWWYVRCASLLRKIYIHGPIGIERLRAEYGGRKDFGVRPEHAVKA
;
A
#
# COMPACT_ATOMS: atom_id res chain seq x y z
N MET A 1 -12.17 -19.72 15.29
CA MET A 1 -10.88 -19.20 14.81
C MET A 1 -11.03 -17.72 14.54
N PRO A 2 -10.08 -16.87 14.95
CA PRO A 2 -10.12 -15.44 14.64
C PRO A 2 -9.93 -15.22 13.14
N THR A 3 -10.69 -14.27 12.59
CA THR A 3 -10.61 -13.84 11.19
C THR A 3 -9.90 -12.48 11.07
N PRO A 4 -9.48 -12.05 9.87
CA PRO A 4 -8.93 -10.70 9.66
C PRO A 4 -9.86 -9.53 10.03
N TYR A 5 -11.15 -9.81 10.27
CA TYR A 5 -12.12 -8.86 10.78
C TYR A 5 -12.00 -8.62 12.29
N ASP A 6 -11.50 -9.61 13.02
CA ASP A 6 -11.44 -9.61 14.49
C ASP A 6 -10.13 -9.01 15.05
N VAL A 7 -9.17 -8.72 14.17
CA VAL A 7 -7.83 -8.23 14.53
C VAL A 7 -7.65 -6.78 14.10
N PRO A 8 -7.03 -5.91 14.92
CA PRO A 8 -6.67 -4.56 14.52
C PRO A 8 -5.88 -4.54 13.20
N ALA A 9 -6.34 -3.75 12.24
CA ALA A 9 -5.80 -3.72 10.88
C ALA A 9 -4.29 -3.43 10.85
N GLN A 10 -3.82 -2.53 11.70
CA GLN A 10 -2.43 -2.12 11.74
C GLN A 10 -1.50 -3.24 12.23
N GLU A 11 -1.89 -3.98 13.26
CA GLU A 11 -1.11 -5.11 13.78
C GLU A 11 -1.08 -6.26 12.77
N PHE A 12 -2.24 -6.55 12.17
CA PHE A 12 -2.34 -7.57 11.13
C PHE A 12 -1.41 -7.26 9.95
N ILE A 13 -1.45 -6.02 9.43
CA ILE A 13 -0.61 -5.62 8.30
C ILE A 13 0.89 -5.69 8.64
N ARG A 14 1.28 -5.28 9.86
CA ARG A 14 2.69 -5.37 10.30
C ARG A 14 3.18 -6.81 10.29
N LYS A 15 2.50 -7.72 11.00
CA LYS A 15 2.89 -9.13 11.06
C LYS A 15 2.84 -9.81 9.68
N LEU A 16 1.86 -9.47 8.86
CA LEU A 16 1.77 -10.01 7.50
C LEU A 16 2.91 -9.50 6.61
N ALA A 17 3.33 -8.25 6.75
CA ALA A 17 4.47 -7.71 6.00
C ALA A 17 5.77 -8.44 6.37
N ASP A 18 6.00 -8.70 7.66
CA ASP A 18 7.15 -9.46 8.13
C ASP A 18 7.12 -10.90 7.60
N TYR A 19 5.95 -11.55 7.66
CA TYR A 19 5.77 -12.89 7.10
C TYR A 19 6.08 -12.96 5.59
N ILE A 20 5.55 -12.02 4.79
CA ILE A 20 5.81 -11.97 3.34
C ILE A 20 7.30 -11.78 3.08
N LYS A 21 7.96 -10.90 3.85
CA LYS A 21 9.38 -10.62 3.70
C LYS A 21 10.26 -11.83 3.96
N GLU A 22 9.93 -12.63 4.97
CA GLU A 22 10.75 -13.78 5.40
C GLU A 22 10.44 -15.06 4.63
N ASN A 23 9.19 -15.28 4.22
CA ASN A 23 8.73 -16.58 3.74
C ASN A 23 8.41 -16.62 2.24
N ILE A 24 8.25 -15.48 1.56
CA ILE A 24 7.78 -15.42 0.17
C ILE A 24 8.81 -14.68 -0.70
N ASP A 25 9.64 -15.46 -1.37
CA ASP A 25 10.71 -14.95 -2.22
C ASP A 25 10.21 -14.30 -3.52
N GLU A 26 9.02 -14.66 -3.99
CA GLU A 26 8.42 -14.13 -5.21
C GLU A 26 7.98 -12.66 -5.09
N VAL A 27 7.77 -12.17 -3.87
CA VAL A 27 7.27 -10.81 -3.60
C VAL A 27 8.44 -9.84 -3.33
N LYS A 28 9.66 -10.20 -3.74
CA LYS A 28 10.83 -9.34 -3.59
C LYS A 28 10.62 -7.97 -4.25
N PRO A 29 11.05 -6.88 -3.59
CA PRO A 29 10.91 -5.55 -4.14
C PRO A 29 11.73 -5.44 -5.43
N PRO A 30 11.16 -4.86 -6.50
CA PRO A 30 11.89 -4.63 -7.73
C PRO A 30 12.99 -3.57 -7.52
N PRO A 31 14.00 -3.51 -8.40
CA PRO A 31 15.15 -2.60 -8.23
C PRO A 31 14.78 -1.12 -8.09
N TRP A 32 13.67 -0.70 -8.71
CA TRP A 32 13.18 0.68 -8.67
C TRP A 32 12.44 1.03 -7.37
N ALA A 33 12.04 0.06 -6.55
CA ALA A 33 11.20 0.31 -5.36
C ALA A 33 11.88 1.23 -4.32
N SER A 34 13.21 1.33 -4.33
CA SER A 34 13.98 2.18 -3.43
C SER A 34 14.01 3.66 -3.83
N ILE A 35 13.74 3.98 -5.09
CA ILE A 35 13.92 5.34 -5.64
C ILE A 35 12.60 6.02 -6.02
N VAL A 36 11.51 5.25 -6.17
CA VAL A 36 10.23 5.80 -6.62
C VAL A 36 9.39 6.36 -5.48
N LYS A 37 8.47 7.23 -5.87
CA LYS A 37 7.37 7.68 -5.01
C LYS A 37 6.19 6.72 -5.16
N THR A 38 5.36 6.63 -4.13
CA THR A 38 4.21 5.73 -4.08
C THR A 38 3.01 6.16 -4.92
N GLY A 39 3.02 7.38 -5.45
CA GLY A 39 2.02 7.90 -6.37
C GLY A 39 2.24 9.37 -6.70
N ALA A 40 1.46 9.89 -7.66
CA ALA A 40 1.63 11.25 -8.18
C ALA A 40 1.29 12.37 -7.18
N HIS A 41 0.53 12.06 -6.12
CA HIS A 41 0.16 12.98 -5.06
C HIS A 41 1.26 13.15 -4.00
N VAL A 42 2.24 12.24 -3.96
CA VAL A 42 3.32 12.26 -2.96
C VAL A 42 4.53 13.02 -3.48
N GLN A 43 5.16 13.82 -2.61
CA GLN A 43 6.34 14.60 -2.96
C GLN A 43 7.66 13.83 -2.75
N ARG A 44 7.74 12.97 -1.73
CA ARG A 44 8.94 12.23 -1.33
C ARG A 44 8.74 10.71 -1.40
N PRO A 45 9.80 9.92 -1.56
CA PRO A 45 9.71 8.46 -1.43
C PRO A 45 9.35 8.05 0.01
N PRO A 46 8.82 6.84 0.21
CA PRO A 46 8.53 6.33 1.56
C PRO A 46 9.79 6.25 2.42
N GLU A 47 9.67 6.65 3.69
CA GLU A 47 10.77 6.57 4.66
C GLU A 47 11.07 5.14 5.10
N ASN A 48 10.04 4.27 5.11
CA ASN A 48 10.21 2.87 5.46
C ASN A 48 10.81 2.09 4.27
N PRO A 49 12.02 1.51 4.40
CA PRO A 49 12.63 0.72 3.32
C PRO A 49 11.83 -0.56 2.99
N ASN A 50 11.04 -1.07 3.94
CA ASN A 50 10.17 -2.23 3.75
C ASN A 50 8.75 -1.85 3.27
N TRP A 51 8.55 -0.63 2.75
CA TRP A 51 7.22 -0.15 2.33
C TRP A 51 6.53 -1.07 1.30
N TRP A 52 7.32 -1.74 0.45
CA TRP A 52 6.82 -2.68 -0.55
C TRP A 52 6.00 -3.79 0.09
N TYR A 53 6.57 -4.46 1.10
CA TYR A 53 5.91 -5.53 1.84
C TYR A 53 4.68 -5.04 2.61
N VAL A 54 4.76 -3.85 3.21
CA VAL A 54 3.62 -3.22 3.89
C VAL A 54 2.47 -2.96 2.91
N ARG A 55 2.78 -2.52 1.68
CA ARG A 55 1.77 -2.30 0.65
C ARG A 55 1.18 -3.61 0.14
N CYS A 56 1.98 -4.66 -0.05
CA CYS A 56 1.50 -6.00 -0.39
C CYS A 56 0.56 -6.56 0.70
N ALA A 57 0.94 -6.46 1.98
CA ALA A 57 0.11 -6.89 3.10
C ALA A 57 -1.22 -6.11 3.16
N SER A 58 -1.18 -4.80 2.93
CA SER A 58 -2.38 -3.96 2.86
C SER A 58 -3.31 -4.35 1.71
N LEU A 59 -2.75 -4.64 0.53
CA LEU A 59 -3.50 -5.08 -0.64
C LEU A 59 -4.21 -6.41 -0.39
N LEU A 60 -3.50 -7.41 0.14
CA LEU A 60 -4.07 -8.72 0.46
C LEU A 60 -5.22 -8.60 1.46
N ARG A 61 -5.06 -7.78 2.52
CA ARG A 61 -6.12 -7.54 3.49
C ARG A 61 -7.36 -6.90 2.83
N LYS A 62 -7.17 -5.91 1.96
CA LYS A 62 -8.28 -5.24 1.27
C LYS A 62 -9.03 -6.19 0.33
N ILE A 63 -8.31 -6.97 -0.46
CA ILE A 63 -8.89 -7.96 -1.36
C ILE A 63 -9.68 -9.01 -0.55
N TYR A 64 -9.15 -9.44 0.59
CA TYR A 64 -9.86 -10.37 1.46
C TYR A 64 -11.16 -9.79 2.01
N ILE A 65 -11.13 -8.53 2.48
CA ILE A 65 -12.28 -7.90 3.14
C ILE A 65 -13.38 -7.47 2.16
N HIS A 66 -12.99 -6.90 1.02
CA HIS A 66 -13.91 -6.27 0.08
C HIS A 66 -14.17 -7.13 -1.16
N GLY A 67 -13.55 -8.31 -1.25
CA GLY A 67 -13.68 -9.21 -2.39
C GLY A 67 -12.84 -8.78 -3.60
N PRO A 68 -13.21 -9.19 -4.82
CA PRO A 68 -12.44 -8.85 -6.03
C PRO A 68 -12.49 -7.34 -6.28
N ILE A 69 -11.35 -6.67 -6.12
CA ILE A 69 -11.18 -5.24 -6.40
C ILE A 69 -10.23 -5.07 -7.59
N GLY A 70 -10.63 -4.27 -8.56
CA GLY A 70 -9.79 -3.90 -9.69
C GLY A 70 -8.70 -2.89 -9.33
N ILE A 71 -7.62 -2.87 -10.13
CA ILE A 71 -6.48 -1.97 -9.97
C ILE A 71 -6.92 -0.50 -9.90
N GLU A 72 -7.90 -0.11 -10.73
CA GLU A 72 -8.38 1.27 -10.79
C GLU A 72 -8.95 1.77 -9.46
N ARG A 73 -9.69 0.91 -8.75
CA ARG A 73 -10.27 1.24 -7.45
C ARG A 73 -9.21 1.26 -6.36
N LEU A 74 -8.26 0.32 -6.38
CA LEU A 74 -7.12 0.31 -5.46
C LEU A 74 -6.27 1.57 -5.62
N ARG A 75 -6.00 2.01 -6.85
CA ARG A 75 -5.28 3.26 -7.11
C ARG A 75 -6.00 4.49 -6.58
N ALA A 76 -7.33 4.50 -6.58
CA ALA A 76 -8.12 5.56 -5.96
C ALA A 76 -8.03 5.51 -4.42
N GLU A 77 -8.09 4.32 -3.82
CA GLU A 77 -8.01 4.14 -2.37
C GLU A 77 -6.64 4.45 -1.77
N TYR A 78 -5.56 4.14 -2.50
CA TYR A 78 -4.19 4.54 -2.14
C TYR A 78 -3.80 5.91 -2.70
N GLY A 79 -4.71 6.56 -3.42
CA GLY A 79 -4.56 7.92 -3.90
C GLY A 79 -4.66 8.92 -2.76
N GLY A 80 -4.45 10.19 -3.10
CA GLY A 80 -4.45 11.25 -2.11
C GLY A 80 -4.64 12.61 -2.73
N ARG A 81 -4.79 13.61 -1.87
CA ARG A 81 -4.89 15.01 -2.27
C ARG A 81 -3.52 15.48 -2.77
N LYS A 82 -3.49 16.08 -3.97
CA LYS A 82 -2.29 16.66 -4.55
C LYS A 82 -2.36 18.18 -4.52
N ASP A 83 -1.31 18.78 -4.01
CA ASP A 83 -1.07 20.22 -4.10
C ASP A 83 -0.53 20.59 -5.49
N PHE A 84 -1.18 21.57 -6.12
CA PHE A 84 -0.83 22.13 -7.43
C PHE A 84 -0.20 23.52 -7.31
N GLY A 85 0.22 23.93 -6.11
CA GLY A 85 0.85 25.20 -5.81
C GLY A 85 -0.17 26.34 -5.78
N VAL A 86 -0.37 26.99 -6.94
CA VAL A 86 -1.28 28.14 -7.05
C VAL A 86 -2.72 27.76 -7.39
N ARG A 87 -2.95 26.50 -7.80
CA ARG A 87 -4.28 25.99 -8.15
C ARG A 87 -4.87 25.19 -6.98
N PRO A 88 -6.21 25.13 -6.85
CA PRO A 88 -6.86 24.31 -5.82
C PRO A 88 -6.40 22.85 -5.85
N GLU A 89 -6.39 22.24 -4.67
CA GLU A 89 -6.02 20.85 -4.51
C GLU A 89 -7.11 19.92 -5.06
N HIS A 90 -6.68 18.81 -5.68
CA HIS A 90 -7.58 17.77 -6.15
C HIS A 90 -7.10 16.38 -5.75
N ALA A 91 -8.02 15.44 -5.62
CA ALA A 91 -7.69 14.04 -5.39
C ALA A 91 -7.07 13.43 -6.66
N VAL A 92 -5.91 12.79 -6.50
CA VAL A 92 -5.18 12.12 -7.59
C VAL A 92 -4.92 10.68 -7.17
N LYS A 93 -5.18 9.76 -8.10
CA LYS A 93 -4.93 8.33 -7.92
C LYS A 93 -3.43 8.05 -7.80
N ALA A 94 -3.07 7.00 -7.07
CA ALA A 94 -1.69 6.57 -6.93
C ALA A 94 -1.05 6.22 -8.30
#